data_AF-A0A955XU89-F1
#
_entry.id   AF-A0A955XU89-F1
#
_cell.length_a   1.000
_cell.length_b   1.000
_cell.length_c   1.000
_cell.angle_alpha   90.00
_cell.angle_beta   90.00
_cell.angle_gamma   90.00
#
_symmetry.space_group_name_H-M   'P 1'
#
loop_
_entity.id
_entity.type
_entity.pdbx_description
1 polymer ?
#
loop_
_entity_poly.entity_id
_entity_poly.type
_entity_poly.pdbx_seq_one_letter_code
_entity_poly.pdbx_strand_id
1 'polypeptide(L)'
;MGLHFGPLRAGTTTQQGFVRSAPCHTQKRGTTTRLRGAQLLLTIAAGCLLGACLGDSPEGGFQRNASPIVNGQLESGFPAVVSLSTLGHSFCSGTLISEDVVLTAAHCLYEWDQPLSEMQVVFGPSLDNPILVSGVTDFVIHPDFDRELLYDDAALIRLSAPVDIEPVVLNRNALDNTWIGIGTFH
;
A
#
# COMPACT_ATOMS: atom_id res chain seq x y z
N MET A 1 27.57 23.85 5.22
CA MET A 1 27.46 23.07 6.48
C MET A 1 26.93 21.70 6.12
N GLY A 2 27.78 20.67 6.12
CA GLY A 2 27.36 19.28 5.89
C GLY A 2 26.96 18.65 7.21
N LEU A 3 25.78 18.04 7.26
CA LEU A 3 25.37 17.20 8.38
C LEU A 3 26.12 15.88 8.28
N HIS A 4 26.93 15.59 9.30
CA HIS A 4 27.77 14.41 9.36
C HIS A 4 27.05 13.36 10.21
N PHE A 5 26.55 12.30 9.57
CA PHE A 5 25.94 11.17 10.27
C PHE A 5 27.04 10.23 10.78
N GLY A 6 27.10 10.03 12.09
CA GLY A 6 28.01 9.08 12.74
C GLY A 6 27.36 7.71 12.92
N PRO A 7 28.14 6.61 13.03
CA PRO A 7 27.58 5.27 13.18
C PRO A 7 27.26 4.96 14.65
N LEU A 8 26.08 4.38 14.92
CA LEU A 8 25.74 3.83 16.24
C LEU A 8 25.28 2.36 16.16
N ARG A 9 25.57 1.67 17.27
CA ARG A 9 25.77 0.22 17.45
C ARG A 9 24.52 -0.65 17.29
N ALA A 10 24.74 -1.85 16.74
CA ALA A 10 23.79 -2.95 16.72
C ALA A 10 23.56 -3.53 18.13
N GLY A 11 22.28 -3.64 18.52
CA GLY A 11 21.82 -4.36 19.70
C GLY A 11 21.31 -5.75 19.32
N THR A 12 21.91 -6.79 19.89
CA THR A 12 21.49 -8.19 19.75
C THR A 12 20.29 -8.48 20.66
N THR A 13 19.19 -9.03 20.12
CA THR A 13 18.13 -9.66 20.94
C THR A 13 17.60 -10.93 20.26
N THR A 14 18.05 -12.05 20.82
CA THR A 14 17.40 -13.35 21.06
C THR A 14 16.20 -13.79 20.20
N GLN A 15 16.43 -14.83 19.39
CA GLN A 15 15.41 -15.71 18.78
C GLN A 15 14.57 -16.44 19.84
N GLN A 16 13.25 -16.55 19.60
CA GLN A 16 12.46 -17.77 19.84
C GLN A 16 11.01 -17.56 19.36
N GLY A 17 10.44 -18.52 18.64
CA GLY A 17 8.99 -18.56 18.40
C GLY A 17 8.55 -19.03 17.03
N PHE A 18 8.80 -20.30 16.73
CA PHE A 18 8.34 -21.01 15.55
C PHE A 18 6.84 -21.33 15.63
N VAL A 19 6.02 -20.69 14.78
CA VAL A 19 4.62 -21.09 14.56
C VAL A 19 4.53 -21.69 13.16
N ARG A 20 4.33 -23.01 13.10
CA ARG A 20 4.18 -23.78 11.87
C ARG A 20 2.85 -23.45 11.20
N SER A 21 2.94 -23.09 9.92
CA SER A 21 1.87 -23.06 8.93
C SER A 21 1.16 -24.43 8.82
N ALA A 22 -0.16 -24.45 8.95
CA ALA A 22 -1.00 -25.61 8.66
C ALA A 22 -1.22 -25.72 7.13
N PRO A 23 -1.07 -26.90 6.51
CA PRO A 23 -1.38 -27.10 5.09
C PRO A 23 -2.89 -27.26 4.86
N CYS A 24 -3.37 -26.61 3.79
CA CYS A 24 -4.73 -26.74 3.27
C CYS A 24 -4.98 -28.17 2.75
N HIS A 25 -5.91 -28.89 3.38
CA HIS A 25 -6.35 -30.21 2.94
C HIS A 25 -7.21 -30.11 1.68
N THR A 26 -6.65 -30.44 0.52
CA THR A 26 -7.42 -30.67 -0.71
C THR A 26 -7.97 -32.10 -0.73
N GLN A 27 -9.29 -32.27 -0.54
CA GLN A 27 -9.96 -33.56 -0.61
C GLN A 27 -10.29 -33.93 -2.06
N LYS A 28 -9.45 -34.77 -2.69
CA LYS A 28 -9.74 -35.42 -3.99
C LYS A 28 -10.74 -36.57 -3.78
N ARG A 29 -11.97 -36.45 -4.29
CA ARG A 29 -12.93 -37.57 -4.36
C ARG A 29 -12.59 -38.45 -5.56
N GLY A 30 -12.18 -39.68 -5.28
CA GLY A 30 -11.97 -40.73 -6.28
C GLY A 30 -13.30 -41.31 -6.77
N THR A 31 -13.44 -41.42 -8.09
CA THR A 31 -14.53 -42.12 -8.78
C THR A 31 -14.21 -43.60 -8.87
N THR A 32 -14.94 -44.44 -8.12
CA THR A 32 -14.90 -45.90 -8.27
C THR A 32 -15.99 -46.35 -9.23
N THR A 33 -15.61 -46.67 -10.45
CA THR A 33 -16.44 -47.36 -11.44
C THR A 33 -16.54 -48.83 -11.07
N ARG A 34 -17.75 -49.33 -10.75
CA ARG A 34 -18.05 -50.76 -10.77
C ARG A 34 -19.16 -51.04 -11.76
N LEU A 35 -18.79 -51.67 -12.87
CA LEU A 35 -19.71 -52.37 -13.76
C LEU A 35 -20.25 -53.62 -13.05
N ARG A 36 -21.55 -53.91 -13.20
CA ARG A 36 -22.12 -55.24 -13.49
C ARG A 36 -23.64 -55.21 -13.41
N GLY A 37 -24.28 -55.89 -14.36
CA GLY A 37 -25.59 -56.51 -14.15
C GLY A 37 -26.71 -55.93 -14.98
N ALA A 38 -27.00 -56.61 -16.09
CA ALA A 38 -28.19 -56.42 -16.91
C ALA A 38 -29.47 -56.75 -16.13
N GLN A 39 -30.54 -55.97 -16.34
CA GLN A 39 -31.93 -56.43 -16.29
C GLN A 39 -32.84 -55.48 -17.05
N LEU A 40 -33.74 -56.10 -17.81
CA LEU A 40 -34.59 -55.58 -18.87
C LEU A 40 -36.00 -55.30 -18.32
N LEU A 41 -36.64 -54.18 -18.72
CA LEU A 41 -38.07 -54.04 -19.12
C LEU A 41 -38.73 -52.69 -18.71
N LEU A 42 -38.93 -51.86 -19.74
CA LEU A 42 -40.18 -51.20 -20.17
C LEU A 42 -40.86 -50.07 -19.34
N THR A 43 -41.09 -48.95 -20.07
CA THR A 43 -42.11 -47.87 -19.87
C THR A 43 -41.74 -46.80 -18.82
N ILE A 44 -41.91 -45.48 -18.97
CA ILE A 44 -42.71 -44.60 -19.85
C ILE A 44 -41.91 -43.30 -20.09
N ALA A 45 -42.02 -42.74 -21.29
CA ALA A 45 -41.53 -41.42 -21.65
C ALA A 45 -42.21 -40.30 -20.85
N ALA A 46 -41.45 -39.41 -20.22
CA ALA A 46 -41.88 -38.04 -19.94
C ALA A 46 -40.68 -37.13 -19.63
N GLY A 47 -40.49 -36.09 -20.44
CA GLY A 47 -39.85 -34.87 -19.97
C GLY A 47 -38.34 -34.71 -20.19
N CYS A 48 -37.81 -35.12 -21.35
CA CYS A 48 -36.59 -34.48 -21.85
C CYS A 48 -37.05 -33.34 -22.76
N LEU A 49 -37.14 -32.11 -22.23
CA LEU A 49 -37.07 -30.84 -22.95
C LEU A 49 -37.19 -29.68 -21.95
N LEU A 50 -36.15 -28.83 -21.95
CA LEU A 50 -36.06 -27.47 -21.40
C LEU A 50 -35.73 -27.33 -19.90
N GLY A 51 -34.51 -26.84 -19.65
CA GLY A 51 -34.19 -26.09 -18.44
C GLY A 51 -33.11 -26.70 -17.55
N ALA A 52 -31.89 -26.91 -18.07
CA ALA A 52 -30.73 -26.88 -17.19
C ALA A 52 -30.61 -25.44 -16.65
N CYS A 53 -31.13 -25.19 -15.46
CA CYS A 53 -30.77 -24.01 -14.69
C CYS A 53 -29.31 -24.18 -14.25
N LEU A 54 -28.39 -23.78 -15.14
CA LEU A 54 -27.06 -23.33 -14.75
C LEU A 54 -27.28 -22.13 -13.84
N GLY A 55 -27.37 -22.39 -12.54
CA GLY A 55 -27.22 -21.38 -11.52
C GLY A 55 -25.78 -20.90 -11.57
N ASP A 56 -25.51 -19.92 -12.43
CA ASP A 56 -24.34 -19.07 -12.29
C ASP A 56 -24.59 -18.26 -11.01
N SER A 57 -24.15 -18.80 -9.88
CA SER A 57 -24.03 -18.00 -8.67
C SER A 57 -23.06 -16.88 -9.03
N PRO A 58 -23.44 -15.59 -9.00
CA PRO A 58 -22.44 -14.56 -9.00
C PRO A 58 -21.67 -14.78 -7.70
N GLU A 59 -20.50 -15.40 -7.78
CA GLU A 59 -19.49 -15.18 -6.78
C GLU A 59 -19.33 -13.68 -6.77
N GLY A 60 -19.86 -13.05 -5.72
CA GLY A 60 -19.65 -11.66 -5.42
C GLY A 60 -18.17 -11.48 -5.12
N GLY A 61 -17.36 -11.54 -6.17
CA GLY A 61 -16.02 -11.01 -6.16
C GLY A 61 -16.19 -9.56 -5.76
N PHE A 62 -15.54 -9.19 -4.68
CA PHE A 62 -15.36 -7.80 -4.33
C PHE A 62 -14.55 -7.17 -5.46
N GLN A 63 -15.22 -6.74 -6.53
CA GLN A 63 -14.65 -5.81 -7.48
C GLN A 63 -14.27 -4.61 -6.63
N ARG A 64 -12.97 -4.28 -6.56
CA ARG A 64 -12.53 -3.01 -6.00
C ARG A 64 -13.16 -1.92 -6.86
N ASN A 65 -14.40 -1.54 -6.52
CA ASN A 65 -15.10 -0.44 -7.17
C ASN A 65 -14.19 0.77 -7.03
N ALA A 66 -13.74 1.27 -8.18
CA ALA A 66 -12.64 2.19 -8.35
C ALA A 66 -13.00 3.64 -7.97
N SER A 67 -13.68 3.86 -6.85
CA SER A 67 -13.90 5.21 -6.33
C SER A 67 -13.94 5.16 -4.80
N PRO A 68 -12.79 5.25 -4.11
CA PRO A 68 -12.72 5.19 -2.65
C PRO A 68 -13.25 6.48 -1.96
N ILE A 69 -14.02 7.32 -2.65
CA ILE A 69 -14.58 8.58 -2.14
C ILE A 69 -15.97 8.76 -2.79
N VAL A 70 -16.99 9.11 -2.00
CA VAL A 70 -18.34 9.40 -2.52
C VAL A 70 -18.23 10.56 -3.54
N ASN A 71 -18.50 10.27 -4.82
CA ASN A 71 -18.34 11.18 -5.97
C ASN A 71 -16.90 11.68 -6.23
N GLY A 72 -15.88 11.04 -5.66
CA GLY A 72 -14.49 11.38 -5.96
C GLY A 72 -14.15 11.11 -7.43
N GLN A 73 -13.29 11.95 -7.98
CA GLN A 73 -12.71 11.78 -9.31
C GLN A 73 -11.20 11.66 -9.17
N LEU A 74 -10.56 11.07 -10.19
CA LEU A 74 -9.11 11.06 -10.26
C LEU A 74 -8.58 12.50 -10.33
N GLU A 75 -7.63 12.82 -9.46
CA GLU A 75 -6.90 14.09 -9.45
C GLU A 75 -5.44 13.84 -9.86
N SER A 76 -4.90 14.67 -10.75
CA SER A 76 -3.54 14.55 -11.30
C SER A 76 -2.78 15.87 -11.39
N GLY A 77 -3.38 16.98 -10.96
CA GLY A 77 -2.78 18.31 -10.95
C GLY A 77 -1.72 18.55 -9.88
N PHE A 78 -1.36 17.53 -9.10
CA PHE A 78 -0.38 17.62 -8.01
C PHE A 78 0.77 16.62 -8.22
N PRO A 79 1.64 16.82 -9.23
CA PRO A 79 2.69 15.87 -9.59
C PRO A 79 3.77 15.70 -8.51
N ALA A 80 3.92 16.69 -7.62
CA ALA A 80 4.84 16.65 -6.49
C ALA A 80 4.33 15.80 -5.30
N VAL A 81 3.07 15.37 -5.31
CA VAL A 81 2.54 14.42 -4.32
C VAL A 81 3.04 13.03 -4.67
N VAL A 82 3.63 12.35 -3.69
CA VAL A 82 4.25 11.04 -3.89
C VAL A 82 3.69 10.01 -2.95
N SER A 83 3.75 8.75 -3.37
CA SER A 83 3.57 7.60 -2.50
C SER A 83 4.94 7.10 -2.02
N LEU A 84 5.02 6.80 -0.73
CA LEU A 84 6.12 6.01 -0.17
C LEU A 84 5.69 4.55 -0.19
N SER A 85 6.48 3.73 -0.89
CA SER A 85 6.15 2.35 -1.19
C SER A 85 7.27 1.41 -0.80
N THR A 86 6.89 0.21 -0.37
CA THR A 86 7.81 -0.91 -0.13
C THR A 86 7.26 -2.16 -0.80
N LEU A 87 8.09 -2.83 -1.59
CA LEU A 87 7.69 -4.06 -2.30
C LEU A 87 6.38 -3.92 -3.10
N GLY A 88 6.12 -2.75 -3.68
CA GLY A 88 4.89 -2.45 -4.44
C GLY A 88 3.67 -2.06 -3.60
N HIS A 89 3.81 -1.93 -2.28
CA HIS A 89 2.75 -1.51 -1.37
C HIS A 89 3.01 -0.11 -0.83
N SER A 90 2.07 0.83 -1.09
CA SER A 90 2.09 2.15 -0.46
C SER A 90 1.84 2.03 1.04
N PHE A 91 2.71 2.63 1.83
CA PHE A 91 2.57 2.70 3.30
C PHE A 91 2.35 4.14 3.79
N CYS A 92 2.87 5.14 3.07
CA CYS A 92 2.72 6.55 3.41
C CYS A 92 2.68 7.41 2.13
N SER A 93 2.54 8.73 2.33
CA SER A 93 2.67 9.73 1.27
C SER A 93 3.76 10.73 1.62
N GLY A 94 4.11 11.58 0.65
CA GLY A 94 5.03 12.68 0.84
C GLY A 94 4.81 13.79 -0.19
N THR A 95 5.62 14.83 -0.09
CA THR A 95 5.62 15.96 -1.03
C THR A 95 7.05 16.29 -1.43
N LEU A 96 7.32 16.38 -2.72
CA LEU A 96 8.59 16.86 -3.25
C LEU A 96 8.75 18.36 -2.96
N ILE A 97 9.83 18.75 -2.26
CA ILE A 97 10.11 20.14 -1.83
C ILE A 97 11.42 20.70 -2.39
N SER A 98 12.25 19.83 -2.99
CA SER A 98 13.36 20.19 -3.88
C SER A 98 13.52 19.09 -4.93
N GLU A 99 14.44 19.25 -5.89
CA GLU A 99 14.68 18.26 -6.97
C GLU A 99 14.94 16.83 -6.46
N ASP A 100 15.41 16.65 -5.23
CA ASP A 100 15.78 15.36 -4.65
C ASP A 100 15.41 15.19 -3.15
N VAL A 101 14.54 16.05 -2.62
CA VAL A 101 14.08 15.97 -1.22
C VAL A 101 12.57 15.90 -1.15
N VAL A 102 12.08 14.88 -0.44
CA VAL A 102 10.66 14.69 -0.13
C VAL A 102 10.42 14.96 1.36
N LEU A 103 9.45 15.81 1.65
CA LEU A 103 8.89 16.01 2.99
C LEU A 103 7.82 14.95 3.27
N THR A 104 7.88 14.35 4.45
CA THR A 104 6.88 13.39 4.94
C THR A 104 6.75 13.51 6.46
N ALA A 105 5.97 12.63 7.08
CA ALA A 105 5.81 12.56 8.53
C ALA A 105 6.90 11.70 9.17
N ALA A 106 7.30 12.03 10.40
CA ALA A 106 8.24 11.23 11.18
C ALA A 106 7.68 9.85 11.50
N HIS A 107 6.39 9.75 11.81
CA HIS A 107 5.74 8.48 12.13
C HIS A 107 5.73 7.50 10.94
N CYS A 108 5.94 7.98 9.71
CA CYS A 108 6.09 7.10 8.54
C CYS A 108 7.42 6.33 8.54
N LEU A 109 8.45 6.86 9.23
CA LEU A 109 9.83 6.38 9.12
C LEU A 109 10.43 5.92 10.45
N TYR A 110 9.87 6.33 11.59
CA TYR A 110 10.47 6.06 12.91
C TYR A 110 10.61 4.56 13.25
N GLU A 111 9.72 3.73 12.73
CA GLU A 111 9.73 2.27 12.89
C GLU A 111 10.28 1.54 11.65
N TRP A 112 10.87 2.28 10.71
CA TRP A 112 11.45 1.68 9.52
C TRP A 112 12.73 0.88 9.86
N ASP A 113 12.66 -0.43 9.66
CA ASP A 113 13.74 -1.38 9.98
C ASP A 113 14.24 -2.18 8.76
N GLN A 114 13.67 -1.94 7.58
CA GLN A 114 14.03 -2.62 6.33
C GLN A 114 15.17 -1.90 5.57
N PRO A 115 15.87 -2.56 4.63
CA PRO A 115 16.86 -1.90 3.79
C PRO A 115 16.25 -0.75 2.97
N LEU A 116 16.93 0.40 2.90
CA LEU A 116 16.45 1.55 2.08
C LEU A 116 16.33 1.23 0.59
N SER A 117 17.07 0.22 0.10
CA SER A 117 16.92 -0.29 -1.26
C SER A 117 15.54 -0.87 -1.57
N GLU A 118 14.76 -1.19 -0.54
CA GLU A 118 13.37 -1.67 -0.68
C GLU A 118 12.36 -0.52 -0.64
N MET A 119 12.77 0.67 -0.17
CA MET A 119 11.93 1.86 -0.16
C MET A 119 11.97 2.56 -1.52
N GLN A 120 10.79 2.92 -2.02
CA GLN A 120 10.61 3.64 -3.27
C GLN A 120 9.74 4.86 -3.04
N VAL A 121 10.07 5.95 -3.74
CA VAL A 121 9.22 7.12 -3.90
C VAL A 121 8.59 7.04 -5.27
N VAL A 122 7.26 6.95 -5.30
CA VAL A 122 6.48 6.75 -6.52
C VAL A 122 5.71 8.03 -6.82
N PHE A 123 5.92 8.56 -8.03
CA PHE A 123 5.23 9.73 -8.56
C PHE A 123 4.11 9.33 -9.51
N GLY A 124 3.00 10.05 -9.44
CA GLY A 124 1.85 9.88 -10.31
C GLY A 124 0.61 9.31 -9.61
N PRO A 125 -0.48 9.17 -10.36
CA PRO A 125 -1.81 8.91 -9.79
C PRO A 125 -2.04 7.46 -9.33
N SER A 126 -1.15 6.53 -9.68
CA SER A 126 -1.33 5.10 -9.39
C SER A 126 0.02 4.40 -9.23
N LEU A 127 0.06 3.41 -8.33
CA LEU A 127 1.19 2.49 -8.19
C LEU A 127 1.29 1.49 -9.33
N ASP A 128 0.16 1.18 -9.99
CA ASP A 128 0.12 0.22 -11.09
C ASP A 128 0.70 0.82 -12.38
N ASN A 129 0.56 2.13 -12.55
CA ASN A 129 1.04 2.89 -13.71
C ASN A 129 1.73 4.19 -13.24
N PRO A 130 2.90 4.09 -12.60
CA PRO A 130 3.61 5.26 -12.09
C PRO A 130 4.18 6.10 -13.23
N ILE A 131 4.28 7.41 -13.01
CA ILE A 131 4.97 8.33 -13.92
C ILE A 131 6.48 8.17 -13.76
N LEU A 132 6.94 8.10 -12.50
CA LEU A 132 8.34 7.96 -12.14
C LEU A 132 8.45 7.19 -10.82
N VAL A 133 9.51 6.38 -10.70
CA VAL A 133 9.89 5.72 -9.45
C VAL A 133 11.32 6.10 -9.14
N SER A 134 11.56 6.63 -7.95
CA SER A 134 12.90 6.96 -7.44
C SER A 134 13.24 6.07 -6.25
N GLY A 135 14.51 5.68 -6.15
CA GLY A 135 15.05 5.07 -4.94
C GLY A 135 15.30 6.12 -3.85
N VAL A 136 15.58 5.62 -2.64
CA VAL A 136 15.91 6.42 -1.46
C VAL A 136 17.35 6.13 -1.04
N THR A 137 18.10 7.18 -0.69
CA THR A 137 19.49 7.06 -0.21
C THR A 137 19.62 7.31 1.28
N ASP A 138 18.76 8.14 1.84
CA ASP A 138 18.81 8.52 3.25
C ASP A 138 17.46 9.10 3.70
N PHE A 139 17.25 9.15 5.01
CA PHE A 139 16.17 9.92 5.60
C PHE A 139 16.57 10.50 6.96
N VAL A 140 15.92 11.60 7.34
CA VAL A 140 16.14 12.28 8.62
C VAL A 140 14.79 12.54 9.27
N ILE A 141 14.63 12.02 10.48
CA ILE A 141 13.48 12.31 11.34
C ILE A 141 13.77 13.59 12.14
N HIS A 142 12.76 14.42 12.37
CA HIS A 142 12.92 15.60 13.22
C HIS A 142 13.47 15.20 14.60
N PRO A 143 14.53 15.87 15.10
CA PRO A 143 15.21 15.45 16.33
C PRO A 143 14.33 15.46 17.58
N ASP A 144 13.30 16.32 17.58
CA ASP A 144 12.37 16.47 18.70
C ASP A 144 11.06 15.68 18.51
N PHE A 145 10.98 14.78 17.53
CA PHE A 145 9.78 13.96 17.30
C PHE A 145 9.37 13.18 18.55
N ASP A 146 8.17 13.45 19.05
CA ASP A 146 7.55 12.74 20.16
C ASP A 146 6.55 11.70 19.63
N ARG A 147 6.88 10.41 19.77
CA ARG A 147 6.01 9.32 19.27
C ARG A 147 4.70 9.15 20.03
N GLU A 148 4.61 9.64 21.27
CA GLU A 148 3.41 9.50 22.11
C GLU A 148 2.43 10.64 21.83
N LEU A 149 2.95 11.86 21.64
CA LEU A 149 2.15 13.07 21.41
C LEU A 149 2.03 13.46 19.93
N LEU A 150 2.82 12.83 19.05
CA LEU A 150 2.98 13.20 17.63
C LEU A 150 3.41 14.66 17.44
N TYR A 151 4.16 15.20 18.40
CA TYR A 151 4.80 16.51 18.24
C TYR A 151 6.00 16.40 17.33
N ASP A 152 6.22 17.46 16.55
CA ASP A 152 7.29 17.55 15.57
C ASP A 152 7.32 16.36 14.59
N ASP A 153 6.14 15.92 14.15
CA ASP A 153 5.93 14.80 13.23
C ASP A 153 6.30 15.15 11.78
N ALA A 154 7.59 15.38 11.55
CA ALA A 154 8.16 15.73 10.26
C ALA A 154 9.44 14.95 9.99
N ALA A 155 9.64 14.57 8.74
CA ALA A 155 10.86 13.93 8.27
C ALA A 155 11.17 14.29 6.81
N LEU A 156 12.44 14.18 6.45
CA LEU A 156 12.93 14.39 5.10
C LEU A 156 13.49 13.09 4.54
N ILE A 157 13.17 12.79 3.29
CA ILE A 157 13.72 11.67 2.52
C ILE A 157 14.60 12.24 1.41
N ARG A 158 15.79 11.68 1.23
CA ARG A 158 16.70 12.00 0.12
C ARG A 158 16.54 10.97 -1.00
N LEU A 159 16.19 11.44 -2.19
CA LEU A 159 16.10 10.60 -3.39
C LEU A 159 17.48 10.15 -3.86
N SER A 160 17.54 9.07 -4.64
CA SER A 160 18.79 8.57 -5.23
C SER A 160 19.36 9.48 -6.32
N ALA A 161 18.51 10.28 -6.95
CA ALA A 161 18.88 11.28 -7.95
C ALA A 161 17.81 12.40 -8.01
N PRO A 162 18.17 13.60 -8.50
CA PRO A 162 17.20 14.63 -8.85
C PRO A 162 16.15 14.15 -9.85
N VAL A 163 14.93 14.64 -9.72
CA VAL A 163 13.80 14.34 -10.61
C VAL A 163 13.34 15.59 -11.37
N ASP A 164 12.82 15.39 -12.59
CA ASP A 164 12.26 16.46 -13.43
C ASP A 164 10.77 16.68 -13.13
N ILE A 165 10.47 17.04 -11.88
CA ILE A 165 9.12 17.35 -11.39
C ILE A 165 9.22 18.63 -10.56
N GLU A 166 8.35 19.61 -10.84
CA GLU A 166 8.35 20.88 -10.13
C GLU A 166 8.02 20.68 -8.64
N PRO A 167 8.92 21.05 -7.71
CA PRO A 167 8.68 20.90 -6.27
C PRO A 167 7.65 21.90 -5.73
N VAL A 168 7.02 21.56 -4.61
CA VAL A 168 6.15 22.50 -3.89
C VAL A 168 7.01 23.53 -3.15
N VAL A 169 6.67 24.81 -3.35
CA VAL A 169 7.31 25.92 -2.63
C VAL A 169 6.88 25.91 -1.16
N LEU A 170 7.86 25.81 -0.25
CA LEU A 170 7.60 25.94 1.18
C LEU A 170 7.24 27.38 1.56
N ASN A 171 6.21 27.52 2.40
CA ASN A 171 5.93 28.79 3.05
C ASN A 171 7.09 29.14 4.01
N ARG A 172 7.73 30.27 3.79
CA ARG A 172 8.83 30.78 4.62
C ARG A 172 8.41 31.88 5.59
N ASN A 173 7.14 32.28 5.56
CA ASN A 173 6.60 33.25 6.48
C ASN A 173 6.23 32.55 7.78
N ALA A 174 6.43 33.24 8.91
CA ALA A 174 5.93 32.78 10.18
C ALA A 174 4.41 32.57 10.07
N LEU A 175 3.95 31.38 10.42
CA LEU A 175 2.52 31.14 10.59
C LEU A 175 2.08 31.96 11.80
N ASP A 176 1.12 32.84 11.59
CA ASP A 176 0.43 33.52 12.67
C ASP A 176 -0.91 32.82 12.96
N ASN A 177 -1.63 33.33 13.95
CA ASN A 177 -2.90 32.75 14.37
C ASN A 177 -4.01 32.86 13.31
N THR A 178 -3.77 33.53 12.17
CA THR A 178 -4.75 33.60 11.06
C THR A 178 -4.76 32.32 10.23
N TRP A 179 -3.73 31.49 10.33
CA TRP A 179 -3.62 30.19 9.66
C TRP A 179 -4.11 29.01 10.49
N ILE A 180 -4.47 29.25 11.77
CA ILE A 180 -5.07 28.21 12.60
C ILE A 180 -6.49 28.01 12.09
N GLY A 181 -6.74 26.86 11.47
CA GLY A 181 -8.09 26.41 11.17
C GLY A 181 -8.88 26.35 12.47
N ILE A 182 -9.77 27.32 12.70
CA ILE A 182 -10.83 27.21 13.70
C ILE A 182 -11.65 26.02 13.22
N GLY A 183 -11.51 24.88 13.91
CA GLY A 183 -11.98 23.58 13.43
C GLY A 183 -13.40 23.65 12.87
N THR A 184 -13.67 22.85 11.83
CA THR A 184 -15.00 22.65 11.26
C THR A 184 -15.91 21.92 12.25
N PHE A 185 -16.27 22.61 13.33
CA PHE A 185 -17.39 22.27 14.19
C PHE A 185 -18.58 23.08 13.69
N HIS A 186 -19.27 22.53 12.68
CA HIS A 186 -20.66 22.82 12.35
C HIS A 186 -21.40 21.50 12.24
#